data_AF-A0A417FNB8-F1
#
_entry.id   AF-A0A417FNB8-F1
#
_cell.length_a   1.000
_cell.length_b   1.000
_cell.length_c   1.000
_cell.angle_alpha   90.00
_cell.angle_beta   90.00
_cell.angle_gamma   90.00
#
_symmetry.space_group_name_H-M   'P 1'
#
loop_
_entity.id
_entity.type
_entity.pdbx_description
1 polymer ?
#
loop_
_entity_poly.entity_id
_entity_poly.type
_entity_poly.pdbx_seq_one_letter_code
_entity_poly.pdbx_strand_id
1 'polypeptide(L)'
;MKGEINIEANYEVIRFVEHGGRCWPTMDCVKGQLLLQRLRGEPVIEKAMLFSWLKELVVQLEQYQRCRNNKGYRYLNPYSVLVTAEDKLLLLDLEAESNAFVMKNLQKRAVRSHFVKPIVRMKQNVQVSMDSYGYGKTVQFIMANTEIKPALTRKETYQIGKIIDKCIGENAQRQYDDFSQVKRDIPVIKERSRQQVRKYAVLGIITLSLIGYGTFMTIQANVFRQQRDKLILQMKEKSIKGEEKNAVLYDEPQEEGFR
;
A
#
# COMPACT_ATOMS: atom_id res chain seq x y z
N MET A 1 -32.39 9.32 11.17
CA MET A 1 -32.28 10.74 11.56
C MET A 1 -31.10 11.36 10.83
N LYS A 2 -31.38 12.17 9.80
CA LYS A 2 -30.41 13.11 9.23
C LYS A 2 -30.37 14.30 10.19
N GLY A 3 -29.23 14.55 10.83
CA GLY A 3 -29.10 15.61 11.84
C GLY A 3 -27.68 16.14 11.89
N GLU A 4 -27.57 17.42 11.54
CA GLU A 4 -26.42 18.32 11.68
C GLU A 4 -25.16 18.01 10.86
N ILE A 5 -25.26 18.55 9.64
CA ILE A 5 -24.24 19.09 8.75
C ILE A 5 -22.94 19.48 9.48
N ASN A 6 -21.84 18.96 8.94
CA ASN A 6 -20.46 19.41 9.10
C ASN A 6 -20.27 20.77 9.81
N ILE A 7 -20.14 20.76 11.14
CA ILE A 7 -19.88 21.97 11.92
C ILE A 7 -18.36 22.12 11.99
N GLU A 8 -17.78 22.92 11.09
CA GLU A 8 -16.44 23.43 11.34
C GLU A 8 -16.48 24.34 12.57
N ALA A 9 -15.63 24.06 13.54
CA ALA A 9 -15.47 24.89 14.73
C ALA A 9 -13.99 25.01 15.09
N ASN A 10 -13.69 25.92 16.00
CA ASN A 10 -12.36 26.02 16.59
C ASN A 10 -12.26 25.06 17.77
N TYR A 11 -11.17 24.30 17.81
CA TYR A 11 -10.89 23.31 18.85
C TYR A 11 -9.52 23.57 19.44
N GLU A 12 -9.41 23.43 20.76
CA GLU A 12 -8.11 23.40 21.42
C GLU A 12 -7.45 22.02 21.21
N VAL A 13 -6.25 22.03 20.65
CA VAL A 13 -5.51 20.82 20.29
C VAL A 13 -4.14 20.81 20.95
N ILE A 14 -3.60 19.60 21.11
CA ILE A 14 -2.24 19.40 21.56
C ILE A 14 -1.34 19.37 20.33
N ARG A 15 -0.38 20.28 20.26
CA ARG A 15 0.76 20.20 19.34
C ARG A 15 2.00 19.73 20.08
N PHE A 16 2.92 19.13 19.35
CA PHE A 16 4.19 18.67 19.88
C PHE A 16 5.31 19.36 19.11
N VAL A 17 6.17 20.08 19.84
CA VAL A 17 7.34 20.72 19.27
C VAL A 17 8.56 19.87 19.63
N GLU A 18 9.35 19.55 18.60
CA GLU A 18 10.60 18.80 18.76
C GLU A 18 11.79 19.70 18.46
N HIS A 19 12.71 19.81 19.42
CA HIS A 19 13.98 20.50 19.23
C HIS A 19 15.07 19.84 20.08
N GLY A 20 16.23 19.56 19.47
CA GLY A 20 17.38 18.99 20.18
C GLY A 20 17.08 17.67 20.91
N GLY A 21 16.22 16.82 20.34
CA GLY A 21 15.82 15.54 20.95
C GLY A 21 14.81 15.64 22.11
N ARG A 22 14.36 16.86 22.45
CA ARG A 22 13.31 17.10 23.45
C ARG A 22 11.95 17.28 22.78
N CYS A 23 10.90 16.86 23.49
CA CYS A 23 9.48 17.03 23.13
C CYS A 23 8.83 17.88 24.21
N TRP A 24 8.08 18.90 23.82
CA TRP A 24 7.14 19.55 24.73
C TRP A 24 5.77 19.75 24.06
N PRO A 25 4.67 19.62 24.82
CA PRO A 25 3.35 19.90 24.31
C PRO A 25 3.12 21.42 24.28
N THR A 26 2.50 21.91 23.23
CA THR A 26 1.99 23.29 23.15
C THR A 26 0.51 23.26 22.82
N MET A 27 -0.22 24.24 23.34
CA MET A 27 -1.63 24.43 23.07
C MET A 27 -1.82 25.28 21.83
N ASP A 28 -2.75 24.89 20.97
CA ASP A 28 -3.14 25.67 19.80
C ASP A 28 -4.66 25.61 19.60
N CYS A 29 -5.22 26.61 18.95
CA CYS A 29 -6.64 26.68 18.61
C CYS A 29 -6.79 26.54 17.09
N VAL A 30 -7.33 25.42 16.66
CA VAL A 30 -7.36 25.04 15.24
C VAL A 30 -8.79 24.87 14.76
N LYS A 31 -9.10 25.49 13.62
CA LYS A 31 -10.37 25.28 12.93
C LYS A 31 -10.39 23.92 12.24
N GLY A 32 -11.46 23.17 12.43
CA GLY A 32 -11.63 21.87 11.78
C GLY A 32 -12.91 21.19 12.20
N GLN A 33 -12.97 19.88 11.99
CA GLN A 33 -14.12 19.03 12.31
C GLN A 33 -13.67 17.81 13.10
N LEU A 34 -14.51 17.31 14.00
CA LEU A 34 -14.19 16.04 14.66
C LEU A 34 -14.13 14.92 13.62
N LEU A 35 -13.23 13.96 13.79
CA LEU A 35 -13.09 12.80 12.90
C LEU A 35 -14.42 12.08 12.67
N LEU A 36 -15.25 11.96 13.71
CA LEU A 36 -16.61 11.44 13.59
C LEU A 36 -17.46 12.20 12.57
N GLN A 37 -17.45 13.53 12.61
CA GLN A 37 -18.24 14.39 11.72
C GLN A 37 -17.70 14.31 10.30
N ARG A 38 -16.37 14.42 10.15
CA ARG A 38 -15.68 14.31 8.86
C ARG A 38 -16.01 13.01 8.13
N LEU A 39 -15.99 11.89 8.84
CA LEU A 39 -16.30 10.57 8.26
C LEU A 39 -17.78 10.37 7.92
N ARG A 40 -18.69 11.06 8.61
CA ARG A 40 -20.12 11.03 8.30
C ARG A 40 -20.49 11.92 7.12
N GLY A 41 -19.82 13.06 6.98
CA GLY A 41 -20.06 14.03 5.90
C GLY A 41 -19.44 13.60 4.58
N GLU A 42 -18.17 13.16 4.62
CA GLU A 42 -17.37 12.87 3.43
C GLU A 42 -16.68 11.50 3.57
N PRO A 43 -17.39 10.39 3.32
CA PRO A 43 -16.87 9.06 3.58
C PRO A 43 -15.77 8.64 2.59
N VAL A 44 -15.64 9.30 1.45
CA VAL A 44 -14.61 8.95 0.45
C VAL A 44 -13.29 9.62 0.83
N ILE A 45 -12.23 8.83 1.02
CA ILE A 45 -10.88 9.35 1.30
C ILE A 45 -9.84 8.75 0.35
N GLU A 46 -8.76 9.49 0.13
CA GLU A 46 -7.64 8.97 -0.64
C GLU A 46 -6.87 7.91 0.15
N LYS A 47 -6.36 6.90 -0.56
CA LYS A 47 -5.48 5.89 0.05
C LYS A 47 -4.28 6.53 0.76
N ALA A 48 -3.70 7.58 0.17
CA ALA A 48 -2.59 8.32 0.77
C ALA A 48 -2.95 8.94 2.11
N MET A 49 -4.12 9.56 2.17
CA MET A 49 -4.67 10.17 3.37
C MET A 49 -4.87 9.14 4.48
N LEU A 50 -5.44 7.95 4.18
CA LEU A 50 -5.62 6.89 5.17
C LEU A 50 -4.30 6.56 5.88
N PHE A 51 -3.24 6.23 5.13
CA PHE A 51 -1.97 5.86 5.76
C PHE A 51 -1.28 7.04 6.46
N SER A 52 -1.49 8.28 5.98
CA SER A 52 -1.05 9.49 6.69
C SER A 52 -1.74 9.58 8.05
N TRP A 53 -3.06 9.42 8.09
CA TRP A 53 -3.87 9.44 9.32
C TRP A 53 -3.44 8.36 10.31
N LEU A 54 -3.24 7.11 9.86
CA LEU A 54 -2.73 6.04 10.72
C LEU A 54 -1.40 6.44 11.37
N LYS A 55 -0.49 7.00 10.57
CA LYS A 55 0.83 7.42 11.04
C LYS A 55 0.76 8.62 11.99
N GLU A 56 -0.03 9.63 11.66
CA GLU A 56 -0.22 10.85 12.45
C GLU A 56 -0.76 10.53 13.85
N LEU A 57 -1.73 9.61 13.96
CA LEU A 57 -2.25 9.18 15.26
C LEU A 57 -1.17 8.48 16.11
N VAL A 58 -0.41 7.54 15.54
CA VAL A 58 0.63 6.82 16.28
C VAL A 58 1.76 7.76 16.71
N VAL A 59 2.18 8.67 15.83
CA VAL A 59 3.22 9.66 16.14
C VAL A 59 2.79 10.56 17.30
N GLN A 60 1.55 11.05 17.29
CA GLN A 60 1.05 11.89 18.37
C GLN A 60 0.91 11.13 19.70
N LEU A 61 0.52 9.85 19.69
CA LEU A 61 0.52 9.02 20.91
C LEU A 61 1.93 8.84 21.49
N GLU A 62 2.91 8.55 20.63
CA GLU A 62 4.32 8.43 21.02
C GLU A 62 4.85 9.75 21.62
N GLN A 63 4.56 10.88 20.96
CA GLN A 63 4.93 12.21 21.44
C GLN A 63 4.24 12.54 22.76
N TYR A 64 2.94 12.26 22.90
CA TYR A 64 2.19 12.49 24.13
C TYR A 64 2.81 11.75 25.32
N GLN A 65 3.11 10.45 25.16
CA GLN A 65 3.72 9.66 26.24
C GLN A 65 5.09 10.22 26.65
N ARG A 66 5.94 10.55 25.67
CA ARG A 66 7.27 11.13 25.93
C ARG A 66 7.17 12.48 26.64
N CYS A 67 6.22 13.31 26.24
CA CYS A 67 5.99 14.64 26.79
C CYS A 67 5.29 14.61 28.18
N ARG A 68 4.61 13.51 28.58
CA ARG A 68 3.78 13.43 29.81
C ARG A 68 4.23 12.32 30.78
N ASN A 69 5.54 12.08 30.91
CA ASN A 69 6.12 11.09 31.83
C ASN A 69 5.51 9.68 31.66
N ASN A 70 5.42 9.21 30.42
CA ASN A 70 4.84 7.93 30.03
C ASN A 70 3.36 7.75 30.39
N LYS A 71 2.62 8.83 30.69
CA LYS A 71 1.15 8.79 30.78
C LYS A 71 0.56 8.68 29.37
N GLY A 72 -0.43 7.80 29.22
CA GLY A 72 -1.18 7.68 27.98
C GLY A 72 -2.25 8.76 27.82
N TYR A 73 -2.71 8.95 26.59
CA TYR A 73 -3.82 9.85 26.23
C TYR A 73 -5.18 9.32 26.70
N ARG A 74 -5.34 7.99 26.73
CA ARG A 74 -6.46 7.17 27.24
C ARG A 74 -7.80 7.30 26.54
N TYR A 75 -7.98 8.32 25.72
CA TYR A 75 -9.27 8.68 25.15
C TYR A 75 -9.30 8.67 23.62
N LEU A 76 -8.32 8.05 22.96
CA LEU A 76 -8.26 8.06 21.50
C LEU A 76 -9.49 7.38 20.88
N ASN A 77 -10.35 8.15 20.22
CA ASN A 77 -11.49 7.71 19.43
C ASN A 77 -11.97 8.83 18.47
N PRO A 78 -12.96 8.58 17.60
CA PRO A 78 -13.41 9.57 16.61
C PRO A 78 -13.98 10.89 17.17
N TYR A 79 -14.29 10.97 18.47
CA TYR A 79 -14.73 12.21 19.11
C TYR A 79 -13.55 13.05 19.61
N SER A 80 -12.39 12.44 19.87
CA SER A 80 -11.22 13.08 20.48
C SER A 80 -10.15 13.49 19.46
N VAL A 81 -10.46 13.42 18.17
CA VAL A 81 -9.53 13.68 17.08
C VAL A 81 -10.13 14.75 16.17
N LEU A 82 -9.35 15.80 15.91
CA LEU A 82 -9.68 16.84 14.95
C LEU A 82 -9.13 16.47 13.57
N VAL A 83 -9.90 16.76 12.52
CA VAL A 83 -9.45 16.83 11.13
C VAL A 83 -9.35 18.30 10.75
N THR A 84 -8.16 18.76 10.36
CA THR A 84 -7.93 20.14 9.91
C THR A 84 -8.37 20.34 8.46
N ALA A 85 -8.37 21.59 7.99
CA ALA A 85 -8.64 21.92 6.59
C ALA A 85 -7.66 21.28 5.60
N GLU A 86 -6.42 20.99 6.05
CA GLU A 86 -5.39 20.30 5.27
C GLU A 86 -5.45 18.76 5.44
N ASP A 87 -6.59 18.23 5.90
CA ASP A 87 -6.82 16.82 6.17
C ASP A 87 -5.76 16.20 7.10
N LYS A 88 -5.28 16.95 8.09
CA LYS A 88 -4.39 16.44 9.15
C LYS A 88 -5.17 16.04 10.37
N LEU A 89 -4.76 14.94 11.01
CA LEU A 89 -5.30 14.54 12.29
C LEU A 89 -4.53 15.18 13.44
N LEU A 90 -5.25 15.77 14.40
CA LEU A 90 -4.68 16.30 15.64
C LEU A 90 -5.43 15.75 16.85
N LEU A 91 -4.70 15.47 17.94
CA LEU A 91 -5.31 15.13 19.23
C LEU A 91 -5.90 16.39 19.87
N LEU A 92 -7.15 16.30 20.31
CA LEU A 92 -7.75 17.36 21.12
C LEU A 92 -7.09 17.44 22.49
N ASP A 93 -6.98 18.64 23.03
CA ASP A 93 -6.77 18.80 24.46
C ASP A 93 -8.09 18.62 25.19
N LEU A 94 -8.18 17.53 25.94
CA LEU A 94 -9.39 17.19 26.66
C LEU A 94 -9.47 17.85 28.05
N GLU A 95 -8.39 18.54 28.47
CA GLU A 95 -8.36 19.34 29.71
C GLU A 95 -8.93 20.75 29.48
N ALA A 96 -8.95 21.21 28.22
CA ALA A 96 -9.51 22.49 27.81
C ALA A 96 -11.04 22.57 28.02
N GLU A 97 -11.50 23.69 28.59
CA GLU A 97 -12.93 23.93 28.88
C GLU A 97 -13.76 23.99 27.59
N SER A 98 -13.19 24.55 26.51
CA SER A 98 -13.84 24.63 25.19
C SER A 98 -14.20 23.24 24.63
N ASN A 99 -13.45 22.21 25.04
CA ASN A 99 -13.65 20.81 24.62
C ASN A 99 -14.46 19.98 25.63
N ALA A 100 -15.01 20.57 26.69
CA ALA A 100 -15.73 19.84 27.74
C ALA A 100 -16.93 19.02 27.21
N PHE A 101 -17.57 19.47 26.14
CA PHE A 101 -18.66 18.72 25.48
C PHE A 101 -18.17 17.40 24.87
N VAL A 102 -16.93 17.35 24.37
CA VAL A 102 -16.29 16.12 23.89
C VAL A 102 -16.14 15.15 25.06
N MET A 103 -15.62 15.61 26.19
CA MET A 103 -15.48 14.78 27.39
C MET A 103 -16.82 14.19 27.86
N LYS A 104 -17.91 14.95 27.82
CA LYS A 104 -19.26 14.43 28.11
C LYS A 104 -19.66 13.30 27.16
N ASN A 105 -19.33 13.40 25.87
CA ASN A 105 -19.57 12.32 24.90
C ASN A 105 -18.69 11.09 25.18
N LEU A 106 -17.42 11.30 25.52
CA LEU A 106 -16.48 10.23 25.87
C LEU A 106 -16.93 9.42 27.09
N GLN A 107 -17.63 10.06 28.03
CA GLN A 107 -18.16 9.41 29.23
C GLN A 107 -19.42 8.55 28.96
N LYS A 108 -20.09 8.71 27.81
CA LYS A 108 -21.27 7.92 27.47
C LYS A 108 -20.94 6.43 27.44
N ARG A 109 -21.79 5.61 28.09
CA ARG A 109 -21.61 4.16 28.19
C ARG A 109 -21.35 3.49 26.83
N ALA A 110 -22.10 3.89 25.80
CA ALA A 110 -21.96 3.36 24.45
C ALA A 110 -20.60 3.68 23.80
N VAL A 111 -19.98 4.82 24.12
CA VAL A 111 -18.63 5.15 23.63
C VAL A 111 -17.60 4.34 24.41
N ARG A 112 -17.70 4.37 25.75
CA ARG A 112 -16.77 3.66 26.64
C ARG A 112 -16.72 2.17 26.38
N SER A 113 -17.85 1.52 26.15
CA SER A 113 -17.90 0.07 25.90
C SER A 113 -17.18 -0.36 24.62
N HIS A 114 -16.96 0.56 23.69
CA HIS A 114 -16.28 0.27 22.42
C HIS A 114 -14.84 0.76 22.38
N PHE A 115 -14.51 1.88 23.03
CA PHE A 115 -13.20 2.51 22.89
C PHE A 115 -12.30 2.40 24.12
N VAL A 116 -12.81 1.94 25.27
CA VAL A 116 -12.02 1.77 26.49
C VAL A 116 -11.69 0.30 26.71
N LYS A 117 -10.40 -0.01 26.88
CA LYS A 117 -9.94 -1.37 27.16
C LYS A 117 -10.41 -1.83 28.55
N PRO A 118 -11.03 -3.01 28.68
CA PRO A 118 -11.35 -3.58 29.98
C PRO A 118 -10.07 -3.85 30.81
N ILE A 119 -10.07 -3.44 32.08
CA ILE A 119 -8.90 -3.49 32.99
C ILE A 119 -8.38 -4.92 33.21
N VAL A 120 -9.28 -5.91 33.22
CA VAL A 120 -8.96 -7.34 33.43
C VAL A 120 -8.00 -7.90 32.36
N ARG A 121 -7.77 -7.17 31.26
CA ARG A 121 -7.02 -7.61 30.07
C ARG A 121 -5.76 -6.79 29.79
N MET A 122 -5.23 -6.08 30.80
CA MET A 122 -4.08 -5.17 30.61
C MET A 122 -2.73 -5.86 30.84
N LYS A 123 -1.77 -5.58 29.95
CA LYS A 123 -0.34 -5.94 30.07
C LYS A 123 0.32 -5.15 31.21
N GLN A 124 1.56 -5.49 31.57
CA GLN A 124 2.37 -4.73 32.54
C GLN A 124 2.54 -3.24 32.13
N ASN A 125 2.70 -2.95 30.83
CA ASN A 125 2.67 -1.56 30.33
C ASN A 125 1.22 -1.10 30.07
N VAL A 126 0.54 -0.72 31.15
CA VAL A 126 -0.88 -0.35 31.16
C VAL A 126 -1.18 0.82 30.21
N GLN A 127 -0.30 1.83 30.14
CA GLN A 127 -0.55 3.05 29.34
C GLN A 127 -0.49 2.76 27.84
N VAL A 128 0.56 2.07 27.37
CA VAL A 128 0.66 1.63 25.96
C VAL A 128 -0.48 0.69 25.59
N SER A 129 -0.86 -0.21 26.49
CA SER A 129 -1.96 -1.15 26.29
C SER A 129 -3.32 -0.44 26.11
N MET A 130 -3.60 0.61 26.88
CA MET A 130 -4.83 1.41 26.75
C MET A 130 -4.86 2.21 25.46
N ASP A 131 -3.80 2.96 25.16
CA ASP A 131 -3.74 3.83 23.99
C ASP A 131 -3.68 3.02 22.69
N SER A 132 -2.98 1.88 22.69
CA SER A 132 -2.99 0.95 21.55
C SER A 132 -4.38 0.41 21.27
N TYR A 133 -5.17 0.11 22.30
CA TYR A 133 -6.55 -0.33 22.13
C TYR A 133 -7.41 0.78 21.52
N GLY A 134 -7.34 2.00 22.06
CA GLY A 134 -8.04 3.17 21.50
C GLY A 134 -7.65 3.44 20.05
N TYR A 135 -6.36 3.34 19.74
CA TYR A 135 -5.84 3.42 18.36
C TYR A 135 -6.47 2.35 17.47
N GLY A 136 -6.38 1.07 17.82
CA GLY A 136 -6.95 -0.02 17.02
C GLY A 136 -8.45 0.14 16.77
N LYS A 137 -9.23 0.55 17.78
CA LYS A 137 -10.67 0.81 17.64
C LYS A 137 -10.96 2.03 16.77
N THR A 138 -10.12 3.06 16.82
CA THR A 138 -10.22 4.23 15.94
C THR A 138 -9.92 3.85 14.49
N VAL A 139 -8.89 3.04 14.26
CA VAL A 139 -8.56 2.52 12.92
C VAL A 139 -9.71 1.65 12.37
N GLN A 140 -10.27 0.76 13.19
CA GLN A 140 -11.47 -0.01 12.81
C GLN A 140 -12.63 0.92 12.42
N PHE A 141 -12.84 1.99 13.19
CA PHE A 141 -13.90 2.95 12.91
C PHE A 141 -13.68 3.68 11.58
N ILE A 142 -12.46 4.18 11.32
CA ILE A 142 -12.11 4.82 10.04
C ILE A 142 -12.42 3.85 8.89
N MET A 143 -11.84 2.65 8.93
CA MET A 143 -12.00 1.64 7.88
C MET A 143 -13.46 1.25 7.60
N ALA A 144 -14.30 1.21 8.65
CA ALA A 144 -15.71 0.85 8.51
C ALA A 144 -16.60 1.99 8.00
N ASN A 145 -16.15 3.25 8.13
CA ASN A 145 -16.94 4.43 7.76
C ASN A 145 -16.36 5.17 6.55
N THR A 146 -15.40 4.58 5.84
CA THR A 146 -14.78 5.19 4.65
C THR A 146 -14.81 4.30 3.42
N GLU A 147 -15.01 4.92 2.26
CA GLU A 147 -14.67 4.34 0.96
C GLU A 147 -13.28 4.85 0.55
N ILE A 148 -12.30 3.95 0.41
CA ILE A 148 -10.91 4.33 0.14
C ILE A 148 -10.64 4.26 -1.36
N LYS A 149 -10.16 5.37 -1.96
CA LYS A 149 -9.82 5.45 -3.39
C LYS A 149 -8.33 5.78 -3.61
N PRO A 150 -7.61 5.02 -4.46
CA PRO A 150 -8.00 3.73 -5.01
C PRO A 150 -8.13 2.66 -3.90
N ALA A 151 -8.87 1.59 -4.17
CA ALA A 151 -9.10 0.52 -3.20
C ALA A 151 -7.79 -0.09 -2.67
N LEU A 152 -7.81 -0.51 -1.40
CA LEU A 152 -6.69 -1.20 -0.78
C LEU A 152 -6.42 -2.54 -1.47
N THR A 153 -5.15 -2.88 -1.63
CA THR A 153 -4.72 -4.22 -2.07
C THR A 153 -4.96 -5.22 -0.93
N ARG A 154 -5.08 -6.52 -1.28
CA ARG A 154 -5.20 -7.58 -0.26
C ARG A 154 -4.08 -7.55 0.79
N LYS A 155 -2.86 -7.20 0.37
CA LYS A 155 -1.71 -7.07 1.26
C LYS A 155 -1.87 -5.90 2.24
N GLU A 156 -2.30 -4.73 1.74
CA GLU A 156 -2.57 -3.55 2.58
C GLU A 156 -3.67 -3.84 3.60
N THR A 157 -4.79 -4.43 3.16
CA THR A 157 -5.89 -4.83 4.06
C THR A 157 -5.41 -5.83 5.12
N TYR A 158 -4.63 -6.83 4.74
CA TYR A 158 -4.06 -7.80 5.68
C TYR A 158 -3.11 -7.14 6.70
N GLN A 159 -2.25 -6.22 6.24
CA GLN A 159 -1.33 -5.50 7.12
C GLN A 159 -2.07 -4.63 8.14
N ILE A 160 -3.09 -3.88 7.70
CA ILE A 160 -3.94 -3.08 8.59
C ILE A 160 -4.68 -3.99 9.58
N GLY A 161 -5.24 -5.11 9.11
CA GLY A 161 -5.88 -6.12 9.96
C GLY A 161 -4.93 -6.64 11.05
N LYS A 162 -3.69 -6.97 10.69
CA LYS A 162 -2.67 -7.42 11.64
C LYS A 162 -2.33 -6.36 12.69
N ILE A 163 -2.26 -5.08 12.31
CA ILE A 163 -2.05 -3.97 13.26
C ILE A 163 -3.23 -3.90 14.24
N ILE A 164 -4.46 -3.90 13.72
CA ILE A 164 -5.70 -3.87 14.52
C ILE A 164 -5.72 -5.04 15.51
N ASP A 165 -5.41 -6.25 15.06
CA ASP A 165 -5.40 -7.45 15.89
C ASP A 165 -4.36 -7.37 17.01
N LYS A 166 -3.16 -6.84 16.74
CA LYS A 166 -2.14 -6.63 17.77
C LYS A 166 -2.51 -5.51 18.76
N CYS A 167 -3.25 -4.51 18.32
CA CYS A 167 -3.71 -3.40 19.17
C CYS A 167 -4.85 -3.80 20.11
N ILE A 168 -5.81 -4.59 19.62
CA ILE A 168 -7.06 -4.92 20.32
C ILE A 168 -7.02 -6.31 20.96
N GLY A 169 -6.27 -7.24 20.37
CA GLY A 169 -6.31 -8.66 20.66
C GLY A 169 -6.04 -9.01 22.12
N GLU A 170 -6.60 -10.14 22.55
CA GLU A 170 -6.51 -10.60 23.95
C GLU A 170 -5.16 -11.24 24.29
N ASN A 171 -4.41 -11.69 23.28
CA ASN A 171 -3.10 -12.29 23.49
C ASN A 171 -2.05 -11.22 23.81
N ALA A 172 -1.80 -11.04 25.11
CA ALA A 172 -0.80 -10.13 25.65
C ALA A 172 0.58 -10.27 24.97
N GLN A 173 1.03 -11.49 24.67
CA GLN A 173 2.35 -11.74 24.07
C GLN A 173 2.47 -11.25 22.62
N ARG A 174 1.34 -11.01 21.94
CA ARG A 174 1.30 -10.48 20.57
C ARG A 174 1.04 -8.98 20.50
N GLN A 175 0.73 -8.35 21.64
CA GLN A 175 0.51 -6.90 21.72
C GLN A 175 1.82 -6.13 21.62
N TYR A 176 1.74 -4.93 21.04
CA TYR A 176 2.86 -4.01 20.94
C TYR A 176 3.38 -3.58 22.31
N ASP A 177 4.70 -3.45 22.43
CA ASP A 177 5.37 -2.95 23.63
C ASP A 177 5.53 -1.43 23.63
N ASP A 178 5.63 -0.84 22.43
CA ASP A 178 5.75 0.60 22.18
C ASP A 178 5.10 1.01 20.85
N PHE A 179 4.88 2.32 20.67
CA PHE A 179 4.30 2.88 19.44
C PHE A 179 5.25 2.90 18.24
N SER A 180 6.55 2.81 18.49
CA SER A 180 7.57 2.66 17.45
C SER A 180 7.39 1.34 16.68
N GLN A 181 6.97 0.25 17.33
CA GLN A 181 6.59 -1.01 16.68
C GLN A 181 5.36 -0.84 15.78
N VAL A 182 4.32 -0.13 16.26
CA VAL A 182 3.11 0.15 15.46
C VAL A 182 3.47 0.93 14.21
N LYS A 183 4.26 2.00 14.36
CA LYS A 183 4.73 2.86 13.27
C LYS A 183 5.49 2.10 12.19
N ARG A 184 6.30 1.09 12.57
CA ARG A 184 7.04 0.23 11.63
C ARG A 184 6.12 -0.71 10.84
N ASP A 185 5.02 -1.16 11.45
CA ASP A 185 4.08 -2.06 10.79
C ASP A 185 3.13 -1.33 9.82
N ILE A 186 2.97 0.01 9.94
CA ILE A 186 2.16 0.81 9.01
C ILE A 186 2.76 0.75 7.60
N PRO A 187 1.96 0.40 6.57
CA PRO A 187 2.45 0.36 5.20
C PRO A 187 2.97 1.72 4.72
N VAL A 188 4.21 1.73 4.22
CA VAL A 188 4.79 2.91 3.57
C VAL A 188 4.26 2.97 2.15
N ILE A 189 3.44 3.97 1.84
CA ILE A 189 3.10 4.26 0.45
C ILE A 189 4.34 4.86 -0.19
N LYS A 190 4.98 4.08 -1.07
CA LYS A 190 5.85 4.65 -2.08
C LYS A 190 4.95 5.18 -3.18
N GLU A 191 4.78 6.50 -3.25
CA GLU A 191 4.28 7.11 -4.49
C GLU A 191 5.23 6.71 -5.60
N ARG A 192 4.80 5.78 -6.46
CA ARG A 192 5.53 5.52 -7.70
C ARG A 192 5.38 6.76 -8.54
N SER A 193 6.46 7.51 -8.72
CA SER A 193 6.39 8.72 -9.54
C SER A 193 5.90 8.35 -10.94
N ARG A 194 5.13 9.25 -11.57
CA ARG A 194 4.68 9.07 -12.97
C ARG A 194 5.85 8.75 -13.90
N GLN A 195 7.05 9.26 -13.58
CA GLN A 195 8.31 8.93 -14.26
C GLN A 195 8.75 7.47 -14.05
N GLN A 196 8.62 6.89 -12.85
CA GLN A 196 8.94 5.48 -12.62
C GLN A 196 8.01 4.56 -13.40
N VAL A 197 6.69 4.83 -13.38
CA VAL A 197 5.73 4.03 -14.17
C VAL A 197 6.04 4.11 -15.66
N ARG A 198 6.34 5.32 -16.17
CA ARG A 198 6.73 5.52 -17.57
C ARG A 198 8.05 4.81 -17.92
N LYS A 199 9.05 4.83 -17.03
CA LYS A 199 10.32 4.11 -17.22
C LYS A 199 10.09 2.60 -17.34
N TYR A 200 9.27 2.01 -16.46
CA TYR A 200 8.96 0.58 -16.54
C TYR A 200 8.10 0.22 -17.75
N ALA A 201 7.17 1.09 -18.17
CA ALA A 201 6.38 0.89 -19.38
C ALA A 201 7.26 0.91 -20.65
N VAL A 202 8.18 1.89 -20.76
CA VAL A 202 9.14 1.97 -21.87
C VAL A 202 10.06 0.75 -21.88
N LEU A 203 10.57 0.33 -20.71
CA LEU A 203 11.41 -0.86 -20.61
C LEU A 203 10.65 -2.12 -21.06
N GLY A 204 9.38 -2.27 -20.69
CA GLY A 204 8.53 -3.38 -21.12
C GLY A 204 8.26 -3.39 -22.63
N ILE A 205 8.11 -2.22 -23.27
CA ILE A 205 7.97 -2.13 -24.72
C ILE A 205 9.28 -2.57 -25.41
N ILE A 206 10.42 -2.07 -24.94
CA ILE A 206 11.74 -2.41 -25.52
C ILE A 206 12.01 -3.92 -25.42
N THR A 207 11.72 -4.53 -24.27
CA THR A 207 11.94 -5.97 -24.10
C THR A 207 11.03 -6.79 -25.02
N LEU A 208 9.75 -6.41 -25.16
CA LEU A 208 8.83 -7.07 -26.09
C LEU A 208 9.28 -6.91 -27.55
N SER A 209 9.78 -5.74 -27.94
CA SER A 209 10.31 -5.50 -29.29
C SER A 209 11.56 -6.35 -29.57
N LEU A 210 12.49 -6.47 -28.62
CA LEU A 210 13.68 -7.31 -28.78
C LEU A 210 13.34 -8.80 -28.91
N ILE A 211 12.40 -9.28 -28.10
CA ILE A 211 11.90 -10.67 -28.20
C ILE A 211 11.22 -10.88 -29.56
N GLY A 212 10.34 -9.96 -29.97
CA GLY A 212 9.67 -10.01 -31.26
C GLY A 212 10.66 -10.04 -32.43
N TYR A 213 11.66 -9.17 -32.43
CA TYR A 213 12.70 -9.16 -33.46
C TYR A 213 13.51 -10.46 -33.49
N GLY A 214 13.90 -10.99 -32.32
CA GLY A 214 14.59 -12.27 -32.22
C GLY A 214 13.78 -13.42 -32.84
N THR A 215 12.48 -13.50 -32.53
CA THR A 215 11.59 -14.52 -33.11
C THR A 215 11.38 -14.34 -34.61
N PHE A 216 11.31 -13.10 -35.11
CA PHE A 216 11.20 -12.85 -36.54
C PHE A 216 12.46 -13.29 -37.29
N MET A 217 13.65 -12.98 -36.75
CA MET A 217 14.93 -13.38 -37.34
C MET A 217 15.11 -14.90 -37.36
N THR A 218 14.68 -15.63 -36.34
CA THR A 218 14.75 -17.10 -36.35
C THR A 218 13.82 -17.71 -37.38
N ILE A 219 12.61 -17.16 -37.56
CA ILE A 219 11.67 -17.58 -38.61
C ILE A 219 12.29 -17.33 -40.00
N GLN A 220 12.82 -16.13 -40.25
CA GLN A 220 13.43 -15.80 -41.55
C GLN A 220 14.66 -16.67 -41.86
N ALA A 221 15.51 -16.93 -40.86
CA ALA A 221 16.64 -17.83 -41.02
C ALA A 221 16.20 -19.27 -41.33
N ASN A 222 15.09 -19.75 -40.75
CA ASN A 222 14.52 -21.06 -41.06
C ASN A 222 13.97 -21.15 -42.49
N VAL A 223 13.26 -20.12 -42.96
CA VAL A 223 12.74 -20.06 -44.34
C VAL A 223 13.90 -20.03 -45.35
N PHE A 224 14.92 -19.22 -45.09
CA PHE A 224 16.09 -19.14 -45.96
C PHE A 224 16.88 -20.44 -46.00
N ARG A 225 17.06 -21.11 -44.85
CA ARG A 225 17.64 -22.47 -44.79
C ARG A 225 16.85 -23.46 -45.64
N GLN A 226 15.52 -23.47 -45.53
CA GLN A 226 14.67 -24.33 -46.35
C GLN A 226 14.83 -24.08 -47.86
N GLN A 227 14.90 -22.82 -48.29
CA GLN A 227 15.11 -22.50 -49.71
C GLN A 227 16.48 -22.96 -50.20
N ARG A 228 17.54 -22.74 -49.41
CA ARG A 228 18.90 -23.19 -49.72
C ARG A 228 18.97 -24.72 -49.82
N ASP A 229 18.37 -25.44 -48.88
CA ASP A 229 18.43 -26.91 -48.86
C ASP A 229 17.67 -27.51 -50.06
N LYS A 230 16.55 -26.90 -50.47
CA LYS A 230 15.85 -27.25 -51.73
C LYS A 230 16.71 -27.03 -52.97
N LEU A 231 17.45 -25.92 -53.03
CA LEU A 231 18.34 -25.60 -54.15
C LEU A 231 19.51 -26.60 -54.24
N ILE A 232 20.11 -26.97 -53.10
CA ILE A 232 21.18 -27.97 -53.03
C ILE A 232 20.69 -29.34 -53.54
N LEU A 233 19.46 -29.75 -53.17
CA LEU A 233 18.86 -30.98 -53.66
C LEU A 233 18.66 -30.96 -55.19
N GLN A 234 18.16 -29.87 -55.75
CA GLN A 234 18.01 -29.72 -57.20
C GLN A 234 19.36 -29.77 -57.93
N MET A 235 20.40 -29.15 -57.37
CA MET A 235 21.74 -29.22 -57.96
C MET A 235 22.30 -30.64 -57.94
N LYS A 236 22.14 -31.38 -56.82
CA LYS A 236 22.53 -32.79 -56.74
C LYS A 236 21.78 -33.67 -57.73
N GLU A 237 20.46 -33.50 -57.85
CA GLU A 237 19.65 -34.29 -58.79
C GLU A 237 20.03 -34.02 -60.25
N LYS A 238 20.32 -32.76 -60.61
CA LYS A 238 20.83 -32.41 -61.95
C LYS A 238 22.21 -33.01 -62.22
N SER A 239 23.10 -33.01 -61.21
CA SER A 239 24.44 -33.62 -61.33
C SER A 239 24.34 -35.13 -61.57
N ILE A 240 23.52 -35.84 -60.79
CA ILE A 240 23.30 -37.29 -60.93
C ILE A 240 22.72 -37.63 -62.30
N LYS A 241 21.68 -36.90 -62.76
CA LYS A 241 21.11 -37.08 -64.11
C LYS A 241 22.11 -36.77 -65.23
N GLY A 242 23.06 -35.87 -64.99
CA GLY A 242 24.14 -35.57 -65.94
C GLY A 242 25.15 -36.71 -66.01
N GLU A 243 25.53 -37.27 -64.86
CA GLU A 243 26.42 -38.44 -64.78
C GLU A 243 25.78 -39.70 -65.40
N GLU A 244 24.49 -39.98 -65.14
CA GLU A 244 23.76 -41.09 -65.78
C GLU A 244 23.70 -40.95 -67.31
N LYS A 245 23.44 -39.74 -67.82
CA LYS A 245 23.42 -39.49 -69.28
C LYS A 245 24.79 -39.69 -69.92
N ASN A 246 25.85 -39.27 -69.24
CA ASN A 246 27.22 -39.48 -69.72
C ASN A 246 27.60 -40.96 -69.67
N ALA A 247 27.22 -41.70 -68.62
CA ALA A 247 27.46 -43.14 -68.52
C ALA A 247 26.74 -43.93 -69.62
N VAL A 248 25.50 -43.56 -69.99
CA VAL A 248 24.76 -44.19 -71.08
C VAL A 248 25.36 -43.89 -72.46
N LEU A 249 26.01 -42.73 -72.63
CA LEU A 249 26.65 -42.34 -73.90
C LEU A 249 27.97 -43.11 -74.19
N TYR A 250 28.60 -43.67 -73.16
CA TYR A 250 29.85 -44.44 -73.30
C TYR A 250 29.63 -45.96 -73.45
N ASP A 251 28.39 -46.45 -73.45
CA ASP A 251 28.05 -47.88 -73.52
C ASP A 251 27.44 -48.31 -74.88
N GLU A 252 27.63 -47.52 -75.94
CA GLU A 252 27.22 -47.90 -77.30
C GLU A 252 28.20 -48.95 -77.87
N PRO A 253 27.74 -50.18 -78.22
CA PRO A 253 28.64 -51.25 -78.64
C PRO A 253 29.19 -50.98 -80.05
N GLN A 254 30.52 -51.06 -80.20
CA GLN A 254 31.15 -50.97 -81.51
C GLN A 254 30.84 -52.23 -82.34
N GLU A 255 30.07 -52.06 -83.41
CA GLU A 255 29.89 -53.09 -84.44
C GLU A 255 31.22 -53.34 -85.19
N GLU A 256 31.64 -54.61 -85.20
CA GLU A 256 32.73 -55.14 -86.01
C GLU A 256 32.42 -55.01 -87.51
N GLY A 257 33.19 -54.17 -88.21
CA GLY A 257 33.20 -54.07 -89.67
C GLY A 257 34.28 -54.95 -90.29
N PHE A 258 33.89 -56.13 -90.75
CA PHE A 258 34.70 -57.06 -91.55
C PHE A 258 35.00 -56.51 -92.95
N ARG A 259 36.28 -56.36 -93.32
CA ARG A 259 36.87 -56.78 -94.61
C ARG A 259 38.38 -56.61 -94.64
#